data_AF-A0A930YVA9-F1
#
_entry.id   AF-A0A930YVA9-F1
#
_cell.length_a   1.000
_cell.length_b   1.000
_cell.length_c   1.000
_cell.angle_alpha   90.00
_cell.angle_beta   90.00
_cell.angle_gamma   90.00
#
_symmetry.space_group_name_H-M   'P 1'
#
loop_
_entity.id
_entity.type
_entity.pdbx_description
1 polymer ?
#
loop_
_entity_poly.entity_id
_entity_poly.type
_entity_poly.pdbx_seq_one_letter_code
_entity_poly.pdbx_strand_id
1 'polypeptide(L)'
;MSSNLLTSKCKKVFTLVNRKRSVTLSSPREFVTWMRKHDIQQWETNAEFMEAYAHRKAVFEKIILRNTSEEAFTEDLQANGLLCIAPKPTLWQMISGQHKHEPRIA
;
A
#
# COMPACT_ATOMS: atom_id res chain seq x y z
N MET A 1 -10.63 -21.99 -30.20
CA MET A 1 -9.32 -21.52 -29.68
C MET A 1 -9.60 -20.45 -28.64
N SER A 2 -9.67 -20.80 -27.37
CA SER A 2 -9.93 -19.84 -26.29
C SER A 2 -8.68 -19.75 -25.43
N SER A 3 -7.95 -18.66 -25.60
CA SER A 3 -6.71 -18.34 -24.91
C SER A 3 -6.99 -18.20 -23.41
N ASN A 4 -6.56 -19.19 -22.63
CA ASN A 4 -6.42 -19.08 -21.18
C ASN A 4 -5.31 -18.06 -20.89
N LEU A 5 -5.67 -16.78 -20.85
CA LEU A 5 -4.84 -15.73 -20.26
C LEU A 5 -4.81 -15.97 -18.76
N LEU A 6 -3.83 -16.75 -18.32
CA LEU A 6 -3.33 -16.76 -16.96
C LEU A 6 -3.00 -15.31 -16.58
N THR A 7 -3.94 -14.63 -15.94
CA THR A 7 -3.69 -13.34 -15.30
C THR A 7 -2.83 -13.62 -14.08
N SER A 8 -1.54 -13.81 -14.32
CA SER A 8 -0.50 -13.77 -13.30
C SER A 8 -0.70 -12.45 -12.55
N LYS A 9 -1.38 -12.48 -11.40
CA LYS A 9 -1.61 -11.29 -10.58
C LYS A 9 -0.24 -10.69 -10.25
N CYS A 10 0.13 -9.63 -10.98
CA CYS A 10 1.41 -8.97 -10.78
C CYS A 10 1.40 -8.37 -9.38
N LYS A 11 2.20 -8.96 -8.48
CA LYS A 11 2.33 -8.50 -7.11
C LYS A 11 2.95 -7.10 -7.10
N LYS A 12 2.37 -6.22 -6.30
CA LYS A 12 2.81 -4.85 -6.04
C LYS A 12 3.30 -4.73 -4.60
N VAL A 13 4.24 -3.83 -4.37
CA VAL A 13 4.71 -3.46 -3.03
C VAL A 13 3.91 -2.24 -2.59
N PHE A 14 3.16 -2.39 -1.51
CA PHE A 14 2.41 -1.33 -0.85
C PHE A 14 3.21 -0.87 0.36
N THR A 15 3.57 0.41 0.40
CA THR A 15 4.40 0.99 1.47
C THR A 15 3.65 2.13 2.16
N LEU A 16 3.29 1.92 3.42
CA LEU A 16 2.79 2.99 4.28
C LEU A 16 3.95 3.91 4.67
N VAL A 17 3.93 5.14 4.15
CA VAL A 17 5.07 6.08 4.18
C VAL A 17 5.46 6.42 5.61
N ASN A 18 4.49 6.89 6.42
CA ASN A 18 4.75 7.34 7.79
C ASN A 18 5.21 6.22 8.74
N ARG A 19 4.84 4.97 8.44
CA ARG A 19 5.18 3.81 9.27
C ARG A 19 6.41 3.06 8.76
N LYS A 20 6.97 3.48 7.61
CA LYS A 20 8.07 2.79 6.89
C LYS A 20 7.83 1.28 6.78
N ARG A 21 6.56 0.89 6.58
CA ARG A 21 6.15 -0.51 6.57
C ARG A 21 5.61 -0.88 5.20
N SER A 22 6.17 -1.93 4.63
CA SER A 22 5.81 -2.41 3.29
C SER A 22 5.28 -3.84 3.30
N VAL A 23 4.40 -4.16 2.36
CA VAL A 23 3.89 -5.50 2.13
C VAL A 23 3.74 -5.75 0.63
N THR A 24 4.02 -6.98 0.17
CA THR A 24 3.85 -7.36 -1.23
C THR A 24 2.53 -8.10 -1.42
N LEU A 25 1.58 -7.50 -2.12
CA LEU A 25 0.21 -8.00 -2.29
C LEU A 25 -0.28 -7.81 -3.73
N SER A 26 -1.42 -8.43 -4.06
CA SER A 26 -1.93 -8.45 -5.43
C SER A 26 -3.03 -7.42 -5.70
N SER A 27 -3.69 -6.91 -4.65
CA SER A 27 -4.86 -6.03 -4.79
C SER A 27 -5.03 -5.04 -3.63
N PRO A 28 -5.75 -3.93 -3.86
CA PRO A 28 -6.18 -3.01 -2.79
C PRO A 28 -6.93 -3.71 -1.66
N ARG A 29 -7.85 -4.62 -1.99
CA ARG A 29 -8.59 -5.40 -0.99
C ARG A 29 -7.70 -6.24 -0.07
N GLU A 30 -6.69 -6.92 -0.63
CA GLU A 30 -5.71 -7.66 0.17
C GLU A 30 -4.92 -6.70 1.07
N PHE A 31 -4.56 -5.53 0.54
CA PHE A 31 -3.84 -4.50 1.28
C PHE A 31 -4.64 -3.94 2.46
N VAL A 32 -5.90 -3.57 2.26
CA VAL A 32 -6.79 -3.11 3.34
C VAL A 32 -6.99 -4.21 4.38
N THR A 33 -7.15 -5.46 3.95
CA THR A 33 -7.23 -6.61 4.86
C THR A 33 -5.95 -6.75 5.71
N TRP A 34 -4.78 -6.55 5.10
CA TRP A 34 -3.52 -6.55 5.82
C TRP A 34 -3.42 -5.38 6.79
N MET A 35 -3.84 -4.16 6.41
CA MET A 35 -3.87 -3.00 7.32
C MET A 35 -4.76 -3.28 8.52
N ARG A 36 -5.98 -3.79 8.29
CA ARG A 36 -6.95 -4.15 9.32
C ARG A 36 -6.37 -5.12 10.34
N LYS A 37 -5.75 -6.20 9.87
CA LYS A 37 -5.14 -7.23 10.75
C LYS A 37 -3.95 -6.73 11.56
N HIS A 38 -3.39 -5.58 11.20
CA HIS A 38 -2.25 -4.96 11.87
C HIS A 38 -2.60 -3.61 12.51
N ASP A 39 -3.88 -3.28 12.60
CA ASP A 39 -4.33 -2.15 13.40
C ASP A 39 -4.30 -2.52 14.89
N ILE A 40 -4.17 -1.51 15.74
CA ILE A 40 -4.13 -1.73 17.20
C ILE A 40 -5.50 -2.22 17.69
N GLN A 41 -6.58 -1.71 17.10
CA GLN A 41 -7.93 -2.15 17.39
C GLN A 41 -8.30 -3.32 16.48
N GLN A 42 -9.02 -4.29 17.03
CA GLN A 42 -9.57 -5.40 16.25
C GLN A 42 -10.85 -4.95 15.55
N TRP A 43 -10.97 -5.30 14.26
CA TRP A 43 -12.10 -4.98 13.41
C TRP A 43 -12.55 -6.25 12.70
N GLU A 44 -13.85 -6.48 12.57
CA GLU A 44 -14.38 -7.71 11.97
C GLU A 44 -14.27 -7.64 10.45
N THR A 45 -14.66 -6.50 9.88
CA THR A 45 -14.76 -6.30 8.44
C THR A 45 -13.83 -5.18 7.93
N ASN A 46 -13.53 -5.20 6.63
CA ASN A 46 -12.76 -4.11 6.01
C ASN A 46 -13.56 -2.79 5.99
N ALA A 47 -14.88 -2.85 5.88
CA ALA A 47 -15.75 -1.67 5.86
C ALA A 47 -15.66 -0.90 7.20
N GLU A 48 -15.85 -1.60 8.32
CA GLU A 48 -15.70 -1.02 9.67
C GLU A 48 -14.32 -0.42 9.87
N PHE A 49 -13.28 -1.16 9.47
CA PHE A 49 -11.91 -0.68 9.56
C PHE A 49 -11.69 0.60 8.76
N MET A 50 -12.12 0.64 7.50
CA MET A 50 -11.94 1.81 6.63
C MET A 50 -12.71 3.02 7.15
N GLU A 51 -13.94 2.84 7.64
CA GLU A 51 -14.74 3.90 8.24
C GLU A 51 -14.06 4.49 9.48
N ALA A 52 -13.67 3.64 10.43
CA ALA A 52 -13.00 4.09 11.64
C ALA A 52 -11.62 4.72 11.34
N TYR A 53 -10.88 4.18 10.36
CA TYR A 53 -9.61 4.75 9.94
C TYR A 53 -9.81 6.13 9.29
N ALA A 54 -10.75 6.26 8.36
CA ALA A 54 -11.09 7.51 7.69
C ALA A 54 -11.54 8.57 8.70
N HIS A 55 -12.40 8.20 9.66
CA HIS A 55 -12.83 9.09 10.74
C HIS A 55 -11.64 9.59 11.58
N ARG A 56 -10.74 8.70 12.01
CA ARG A 56 -9.52 9.09 12.76
C ARG A 56 -8.65 10.06 11.95
N LYS A 57 -8.44 9.79 10.66
CA LYS A 57 -7.69 10.67 9.76
C LYS A 57 -8.33 12.05 9.59
N ALA A 58 -9.65 12.10 9.46
CA ALA A 58 -10.38 13.36 9.36
C ALA A 58 -10.29 14.17 10.66
N VAL A 59 -10.47 13.53 11.82
CA VAL A 59 -10.47 14.22 13.12
C VAL A 59 -9.08 14.77 13.47
N PHE A 60 -8.06 13.92 13.40
CA PHE A 60 -6.72 14.24 13.93
C PHE A 60 -5.76 14.82 12.88
N GLU A 61 -5.93 14.46 11.61
CA GLU A 61 -4.99 14.86 10.54
C GLU A 61 -5.65 15.76 9.48
N LYS A 62 -6.97 16.01 9.58
CA LYS A 62 -7.76 16.78 8.59
C LYS A 62 -7.68 16.21 7.17
N ILE A 63 -7.42 14.90 7.07
CA ILE A 63 -7.37 14.16 5.80
C ILE A 63 -8.71 13.44 5.62
N ILE A 64 -9.36 13.69 4.48
CA ILE A 64 -10.61 13.02 4.11
C ILE A 64 -10.28 11.83 3.21
N LEU A 65 -10.74 10.64 3.60
CA LEU A 65 -10.57 9.39 2.86
C LEU A 65 -11.95 8.79 2.56
N ARG A 66 -12.21 8.43 1.31
CA ARG A 66 -13.39 7.66 0.91
C ARG A 66 -13.28 6.25 1.45
N ASN A 67 -14.35 5.73 2.04
CA ASN A 67 -14.46 4.39 2.61
C ASN A 67 -15.49 3.51 1.88
N THR A 68 -15.96 3.93 0.71
CA THR A 68 -16.98 3.23 -0.09
C THR A 68 -16.49 1.93 -0.71
N SER A 69 -15.19 1.82 -0.99
CA SER A 69 -14.52 0.60 -1.46
C SER A 69 -13.04 0.63 -1.11
N GLU A 70 -12.41 -0.54 -1.07
CA GLU A 70 -10.97 -0.66 -0.83
C GLU A 70 -10.12 0.04 -1.91
N GLU A 71 -10.60 0.11 -3.15
CA GLU A 71 -9.96 0.83 -4.24
C GLU A 71 -9.94 2.33 -3.97
N ALA A 72 -11.11 2.95 -3.76
CA ALA A 72 -11.23 4.39 -3.53
C ALA A 72 -10.44 4.82 -2.28
N PHE A 73 -10.50 4.00 -1.22
CA PHE A 73 -9.73 4.22 -0.01
C PHE A 73 -8.22 4.20 -0.27
N THR A 74 -7.74 3.21 -1.03
CA THR A 74 -6.32 3.07 -1.37
C THR A 74 -5.84 4.21 -2.27
N GLU A 75 -6.65 4.65 -3.23
CA GLU A 75 -6.37 5.82 -4.07
C GLU A 75 -6.20 7.09 -3.22
N ASP A 76 -7.10 7.33 -2.26
CA ASP A 76 -7.02 8.50 -1.40
C ASP A 76 -5.79 8.44 -0.48
N LEU A 77 -5.42 7.25 0.00
CA LEU A 77 -4.15 7.06 0.72
C LEU A 77 -2.94 7.44 -0.15
N GLN A 78 -2.94 7.11 -1.44
CA GLN A 78 -1.87 7.52 -2.35
C GLN A 78 -1.88 9.02 -2.62
N ALA A 79 -3.05 9.60 -2.89
CA ALA A 79 -3.22 11.02 -3.17
C ALA A 79 -2.78 11.91 -2.00
N ASN A 80 -2.96 11.43 -0.77
CA ASN A 80 -2.53 12.12 0.45
C ASN A 80 -1.09 11.77 0.88
N GLY A 81 -0.32 11.06 0.06
CA GLY A 81 1.07 10.71 0.36
C GLY A 81 1.24 9.72 1.54
N LEU A 82 0.16 9.06 1.97
CA LEU A 82 0.17 8.08 3.06
C LEU A 82 0.64 6.70 2.57
N LEU A 83 0.47 6.42 1.28
CA LEU A 83 0.77 5.16 0.64
C LEU A 83 1.55 5.36 -0.65
N CYS A 84 2.61 4.58 -0.82
CA CYS A 84 3.30 4.41 -2.10
C CYS A 84 3.09 2.99 -2.62
N ILE A 85 2.74 2.84 -3.89
CA ILE A 85 2.59 1.54 -4.55
C ILE A 85 3.60 1.45 -5.68
N ALA A 86 4.47 0.44 -5.63
CA ALA A 86 5.48 0.17 -6.64
C ALA A 86 5.32 -1.25 -7.20
N PRO A 87 5.75 -1.53 -8.44
CA PRO A 87 5.93 -2.90 -8.89
C PRO A 87 6.94 -3.61 -7.98
N LYS A 88 6.80 -4.93 -7.80
CA LYS A 88 7.82 -5.69 -7.09
C LYS A 88 9.16 -5.55 -7.84
N PRO A 89 10.23 -5.08 -7.17
CA PRO A 89 11.52 -4.91 -7.83
C PRO A 89 12.02 -6.27 -8.32
N THR A 90 12.65 -6.27 -9.49
CA THR A 90 13.32 -7.45 -10.02
C THR A 90 14.64 -7.69 -9.28
N LEU A 91 15.15 -8.93 -9.33
CA LEU A 91 16.44 -9.27 -8.73
C LEU A 91 17.56 -8.34 -9.21
N TRP A 92 17.56 -7.99 -10.50
CA TRP A 92 18.53 -7.08 -11.10
C TRP A 92 18.48 -5.68 -10.50
N GLN A 93 17.29 -5.12 -10.27
CA GLN A 93 17.12 -3.81 -9.63
C GLN A 93 17.61 -3.79 -8.18
N MET A 94 17.45 -4.91 -7.47
CA MET A 94 17.94 -5.06 -6.10
C MET A 94 19.46 -5.11 -6.03
N ILE A 95 20.11 -5.78 -6.99
CA ILE A 95 21.57 -5.91 -7.07
C ILE A 95 22.20 -4.58 -7.52
N SER A 96 21.62 -3.90 -8.51
CA SER A 96 22.17 -2.62 -9.03
C SER A 96 22.10 -1.45 -8.06
N GLY A 97 21.22 -1.50 -7.05
CA GLY A 97 21.06 -0.44 -6.05
C GLY A 97 22.17 -0.35 -5.00
N GLN A 98 23.06 -1.35 -4.91
CA GLN A 98 24.13 -1.44 -3.90
C GLN A 98 25.43 -0.72 -4.33
N HIS A 99 25.53 -0.22 -5.56
CA HIS A 99 26.76 0.35 -6.13
C HIS A 99 26.70 1.87 -6.39
N LYS A 100 26.04 2.65 -5.52
CA LYS A 100 26.24 4.11 -5.53
C LYS A 100 27.42 4.44 -4.62
N HIS A 101 28.64 4.32 -5.16
CA HIS A 101 29.82 4.93 -4.57
C HIS A 101 29.65 6.45 -4.62
N GLU A 102 29.47 7.06 -3.46
CA GLU A 102 29.53 8.51 -3.29
C GLU A 102 31.00 8.92 -3.44
N PRO A 103 31.37 9.79 -4.41
CA PRO A 103 32.74 10.28 -4.48
C PRO A 103 32.96 11.21 -3.28
N ARG A 104 33.88 10.82 -2.38
CA ARG A 104 34.47 11.76 -1.42
C ARG A 104 35.27 12.78 -2.22
N ILE A 105 34.71 13.98 -2.37
CA ILE A 105 35.48 15.13 -2.81
C ILE A 105 36.35 15.54 -1.61
N ALA A 106 37.67 15.48 -1.83
CA ALA A 106 38.71 15.88 -0.89
C ALA A 106 38.87 17.41 -0.84
#